data_AF-A0A933BKY5-F1
#
_entry.id   AF-A0A933BKY5-F1
#
_cell.length_a   1.000
_cell.length_b   1.000
_cell.length_c   1.000
_cell.angle_alpha   90.00
_cell.angle_beta   90.00
_cell.angle_gamma   90.00
#
_symmetry.space_group_name_H-M   'P 1'
#
loop_
_entity.id
_entity.type
_entity.pdbx_description
1 polymer ?
#
loop_
_entity_poly.entity_id
_entity_poly.type
_entity_poly.pdbx_seq_one_letter_code
_entity_poly.pdbx_strand_id
1 'polypeptide(L)'
;MLDIRYRIDRMKGLYALKEAGLAEAQAKRLDELLQAQDEDGMITLLEGATLQPVARKKFEILRQAKRVGDRLTEFSRTIPLPHDKIQGLYPEIRNLRTEYDRLSTDADRAMTRT
;
A
#
# COMPACT_ATOMS: atom_id res chain seq x y z
N MET A 1 5.79 5.35 11.54
CA MET A 1 5.61 4.08 10.81
C MET A 1 4.20 4.06 10.25
N LEU A 2 4.03 3.85 8.94
CA LEU A 2 2.70 3.86 8.30
C LEU A 2 1.89 2.65 8.76
N ASP A 3 0.61 2.85 9.03
CA ASP A 3 -0.31 1.75 9.33
C ASP A 3 -1.16 1.43 8.11
N ILE A 4 -0.66 0.53 7.26
CA ILE A 4 -1.27 0.15 5.97
C ILE A 4 -2.66 -0.51 6.10
N ARG A 5 -3.16 -0.72 7.32
CA ARG A 5 -4.56 -1.05 7.57
C ARG A 5 -5.49 0.09 7.14
N TYR A 6 -5.05 1.32 7.31
CA TYR A 6 -5.84 2.51 7.00
C TYR A 6 -5.54 3.03 5.59
N ARG A 7 -6.60 3.40 4.87
CA ARG A 7 -6.52 3.96 3.52
C ARG A 7 -5.55 5.13 3.43
N ILE A 8 -5.63 6.09 4.35
CA ILE A 8 -4.77 7.28 4.37
C ILE A 8 -3.28 6.89 4.40
N ASP A 9 -2.92 5.91 5.22
CA ASP A 9 -1.53 5.48 5.35
C ASP A 9 -1.07 4.61 4.17
N ARG A 10 -1.96 3.83 3.56
CA ARG A 10 -1.66 3.17 2.28
C ARG A 10 -1.41 4.19 1.18
N MET A 11 -2.23 5.24 1.08
CA MET A 11 -2.06 6.31 0.11
C MET A 11 -0.73 7.04 0.29
N LYS A 12 -0.31 7.33 1.53
CA LYS A 12 1.03 7.86 1.81
C LYS A 12 2.13 6.89 1.34
N GLY A 13 1.96 5.59 1.56
CA GLY A 13 2.87 4.56 1.10
C GLY A 13 2.97 4.50 -0.43
N LEU A 14 1.83 4.54 -1.13
CA LEU A 14 1.76 4.57 -2.59
C LEU A 14 2.42 5.83 -3.14
N TYR A 15 2.16 6.98 -2.50
CA TYR A 15 2.76 8.26 -2.87
C TYR A 15 4.28 8.26 -2.71
N ALA A 16 4.81 7.64 -1.65
CA ALA A 16 6.25 7.54 -1.43
C ALA A 16 6.98 6.75 -2.53
N LEU A 17 6.27 5.97 -3.36
CA LEU A 17 6.86 5.29 -4.50
C LEU A 17 7.21 6.25 -5.66
N LYS A 18 6.79 7.52 -5.59
CA LYS A 18 7.15 8.60 -6.53
C LYS A 18 8.65 8.65 -6.83
N GLU A 19 9.45 8.52 -5.78
CA GLU A 19 10.92 8.60 -5.85
C GLU A 19 11.58 7.32 -6.41
N ALA A 20 10.81 6.29 -6.75
CA ALA A 20 11.33 4.99 -7.15
C ALA A 20 11.36 4.74 -8.67
N GLY A 21 11.51 5.82 -9.45
CA GLY A 21 11.72 5.74 -10.90
C GLY A 21 10.46 6.00 -11.75
N LEU A 22 9.46 6.72 -11.23
CA LEU A 22 8.34 7.16 -12.04
C LEU A 22 8.76 8.23 -13.06
N ALA A 23 8.21 8.16 -14.26
CA ALA A 23 8.35 9.24 -15.24
C ALA A 23 7.62 10.50 -14.74
N GLU A 24 8.08 11.68 -15.15
CA GLU A 24 7.54 12.98 -14.68
C GLU A 24 6.02 13.09 -14.85
N ALA A 25 5.48 12.67 -15.99
CA ALA A 25 4.05 12.66 -16.24
C ALA A 25 3.28 11.74 -15.28
N GLN A 26 3.84 10.58 -14.92
CA GLN A 26 3.25 9.67 -13.95
C GLN A 26 3.35 10.23 -12.54
N ALA A 27 4.48 10.85 -12.19
CA ALA A 27 4.69 11.49 -10.91
C ALA A 27 3.68 12.63 -10.67
N LYS A 28 3.43 13.47 -11.69
CA LYS A 28 2.40 14.51 -11.65
C LYS A 28 0.99 13.92 -11.54
N ARG A 29 0.70 12.85 -12.29
CA ARG A 29 -0.60 12.18 -12.19
C ARG A 29 -0.83 11.59 -10.80
N LEU A 30 0.22 11.08 -10.16
CA LEU A 30 0.15 10.55 -8.79
C LEU A 30 -0.16 11.67 -7.78
N ASP A 31 0.36 12.88 -7.98
CA ASP A 31 0.02 14.06 -7.16
C ASP A 31 -1.49 14.39 -7.22
N GLU A 32 -2.04 14.42 -8.44
CA GLU A 32 -3.47 14.70 -8.68
C GLU A 32 -4.36 13.64 -8.01
N LEU A 33 -3.98 12.37 -8.12
CA LEU A 33 -4.71 11.26 -7.52
C LEU A 33 -4.66 11.31 -5.99
N LEU A 34 -3.52 11.67 -5.40
CA LEU A 34 -3.42 11.87 -3.95
C LEU A 34 -4.33 13.01 -3.49
N GLN A 35 -4.34 14.14 -4.21
CA GLN A 35 -5.21 15.28 -3.90
C GLN A 35 -6.69 14.93 -4.00
N ALA A 36 -7.08 14.14 -5.01
CA ALA A 36 -8.44 13.62 -5.18
C ALA A 36 -8.80 12.51 -4.17
N GLN A 37 -7.85 12.09 -3.34
CA GLN A 37 -7.95 10.93 -2.47
C GLN A 37 -8.24 9.62 -3.21
N ASP A 38 -7.89 9.50 -4.48
CA ASP A 38 -8.23 8.35 -5.31
C ASP A 38 -7.21 7.19 -5.17
N GLU A 39 -7.39 6.36 -4.13
CA GLU A 39 -6.55 5.18 -3.88
C GLU A 39 -6.55 4.19 -5.07
N ASP A 40 -7.71 3.96 -5.69
CA ASP A 40 -7.85 3.03 -6.82
C ASP A 40 -7.12 3.54 -8.06
N GLY A 41 -7.23 4.84 -8.34
CA GLY A 41 -6.48 5.50 -9.39
C GLY A 41 -4.97 5.46 -9.14
N MET A 42 -4.52 5.66 -7.89
CA MET A 42 -3.09 5.54 -7.54
C MET A 42 -2.57 4.12 -7.81
N ILE A 43 -3.33 3.09 -7.44
CA ILE A 43 -2.95 1.69 -7.70
C ILE A 43 -2.87 1.42 -9.20
N THR A 44 -3.89 1.84 -9.95
CA THR A 44 -3.96 1.62 -11.40
C THR A 44 -2.77 2.27 -12.12
N LEU A 45 -2.41 3.49 -11.74
CA LEU A 45 -1.25 4.20 -12.28
C LEU A 45 0.06 3.44 -12.00
N LEU A 46 0.25 3.00 -10.76
CA LEU A 46 1.47 2.32 -10.31
C LEU A 46 1.60 0.89 -10.85
N GLU A 47 0.48 0.23 -11.18
CA GLU A 47 0.48 -1.11 -11.77
C GLU A 47 1.16 -1.12 -13.14
N GLY A 48 0.96 -0.07 -13.94
CA GLY A 48 1.60 0.15 -15.23
C GLY A 48 2.96 0.88 -15.19
N ALA A 49 3.45 1.24 -14.01
CA ALA A 49 4.73 1.95 -13.85
C ALA A 49 5.92 0.97 -13.76
N THR A 50 7.06 1.37 -14.34
CA THR A 50 8.33 0.65 -14.19
C THR A 50 9.01 1.05 -12.90
N LEU A 51 8.58 0.44 -11.79
CA LEU A 51 9.17 0.67 -10.46
C LEU A 51 10.46 -0.11 -10.27
N GLN A 52 11.40 0.46 -9.51
CA GLN A 52 12.55 -0.30 -9.01
C GLN A 52 12.11 -1.56 -8.24
N PRO A 53 12.93 -2.64 -8.19
CA PRO A 53 12.51 -3.92 -7.61
C PRO A 53 11.98 -3.84 -6.16
N VAL A 54 12.61 -3.04 -5.30
CA VAL A 54 12.17 -2.85 -3.90
C VAL A 54 10.84 -2.10 -3.85
N ALA A 55 10.67 -1.07 -4.67
CA ALA A 55 9.42 -0.31 -4.76
C ALA A 55 8.28 -1.14 -5.34
N ARG A 56 8.56 -2.04 -6.30
CA ARG A 56 7.56 -3.00 -6.78
C ARG A 56 7.09 -3.92 -5.66
N LYS A 57 7.99 -4.43 -4.81
CA LYS A 57 7.60 -5.24 -3.64
C LYS A 57 6.73 -4.44 -2.66
N LYS A 58 7.11 -3.19 -2.35
CA LYS A 58 6.30 -2.30 -1.50
C LYS A 58 4.91 -2.04 -2.10
N PHE A 59 4.83 -1.82 -3.40
CA PHE A 59 3.57 -1.66 -4.14
C PHE A 59 2.67 -2.89 -4.00
N GLU A 60 3.19 -4.10 -4.23
CA GLU A 60 2.39 -5.32 -4.11
C GLU A 60 1.86 -5.53 -2.68
N ILE A 61 2.65 -5.20 -1.65
CA ILE A 61 2.19 -5.25 -0.25
C ILE A 61 1.04 -4.26 -0.01
N LEU A 62 1.17 -3.02 -0.50
CA LEU A 62 0.12 -2.00 -0.35
C LEU A 62 -1.18 -2.42 -1.07
N ARG A 63 -1.05 -3.00 -2.26
CA ARG A 63 -2.17 -3.56 -3.04
C ARG A 63 -2.86 -4.71 -2.29
N GLN A 64 -2.08 -5.63 -1.71
CA GLN A 64 -2.63 -6.72 -0.89
C GLN A 64 -3.32 -6.19 0.37
N ALA A 65 -2.72 -5.19 1.04
CA ALA A 65 -3.32 -4.58 2.22
C ALA A 65 -4.67 -3.92 1.92
N LYS A 66 -4.82 -3.28 0.74
CA LYS A 66 -6.12 -2.79 0.28
C LYS A 66 -7.13 -3.93 0.14
N ARG A 67 -6.78 -5.04 -0.52
CA ARG A 67 -7.70 -6.18 -0.68
C ARG A 67 -8.19 -6.72 0.67
N VAL A 68 -7.30 -6.80 1.66
CA VAL A 68 -7.70 -7.20 3.02
C VAL A 68 -8.64 -6.17 3.65
N GLY A 69 -8.37 -4.88 3.50
CA GLY A 69 -9.25 -3.80 3.94
C GLY A 69 -10.63 -3.81 3.29
N ASP A 70 -10.69 -4.09 1.98
CA ASP A 70 -11.94 -4.22 1.23
C ASP A 70 -12.76 -5.40 1.75
N ARG A 71 -12.14 -6.56 1.98
CA ARG A 71 -12.79 -7.75 2.57
C ARG A 71 -13.29 -7.50 3.99
N LEU A 72 -12.52 -6.79 4.82
CA LEU A 72 -12.96 -6.37 6.16
C LEU A 72 -14.20 -5.47 6.08
N THR A 73 -14.21 -4.54 5.13
CA THR A 73 -15.34 -3.64 4.89
C THR A 73 -16.57 -4.42 4.42
N GLU A 74 -16.41 -5.39 3.52
CA GLU A 74 -17.48 -6.28 3.06
C GLU A 74 -18.08 -7.08 4.24
N PHE A 75 -17.24 -7.71 5.05
CA PHE A 75 -17.69 -8.47 6.22
C PHE A 75 -18.38 -7.60 7.27
N SER A 76 -17.93 -6.36 7.48
CA SER A 76 -18.58 -5.41 8.40
C SER A 76 -20.02 -5.04 7.99
N ARG A 77 -20.36 -5.24 6.71
CA ARG A 77 -21.72 -4.98 6.17
C ARG A 77 -22.61 -6.22 6.19
N THR A 78 -22.09 -7.39 6.57
CA THR A 78 -22.83 -8.65 6.60
C THR A 78 -23.50 -8.87 7.96
N ILE A 79 -24.75 -9.35 7.96
CA ILE A 79 -25.51 -9.68 9.19
C ILE A 79 -26.02 -11.13 9.09
N PRO A 80 -25.75 -12.01 10.09
CA PRO A 80 -24.94 -11.75 11.29
C PRO A 80 -23.46 -11.52 10.96
N LEU A 81 -22.75 -10.81 11.85
CA LEU A 81 -21.34 -10.46 11.64
C LEU A 81 -20.49 -11.75 11.61
N PRO A 82 -19.71 -12.02 10.54
CA PRO A 82 -18.92 -13.22 10.44
C PRO A 82 -17.59 -13.08 11.19
N HIS A 83 -17.64 -13.16 12.52
CA HIS A 83 -16.50 -12.93 13.42
C HIS A 83 -15.27 -13.77 13.05
N ASP A 84 -15.43 -15.06 12.74
CA ASP A 84 -14.31 -15.95 12.38
C ASP A 84 -13.59 -15.48 11.12
N LYS A 85 -14.35 -15.01 10.12
CA LYS A 85 -13.78 -14.49 8.87
C LYS A 85 -13.03 -13.19 9.11
N ILE A 86 -13.58 -12.29 9.94
CA ILE A 86 -12.92 -11.03 10.32
C ILE A 86 -11.64 -11.32 11.11
N GLN A 87 -11.70 -12.25 12.07
CA GLN A 87 -10.54 -12.65 12.86
C GLN A 87 -9.42 -13.24 12.00
N GLY A 88 -9.77 -14.05 11.00
CA GLY A 88 -8.82 -14.62 10.05
C GLY A 88 -8.06 -13.60 9.20
N LEU A 89 -8.55 -12.36 9.05
CA LEU A 89 -7.90 -11.31 8.26
C LEU A 89 -6.85 -10.50 9.05
N TYR A 90 -6.91 -10.48 10.38
CA TYR A 90 -5.95 -9.73 11.19
C TYR A 90 -4.50 -10.25 11.10
N PRO A 91 -4.24 -11.58 11.10
CA PRO A 91 -2.90 -12.10 10.86
C PRO A 91 -2.34 -11.70 9.50
N GLU A 92 -3.17 -11.72 8.45
CA GLU A 92 -2.79 -11.35 7.09
C GLU A 92 -2.29 -9.90 7.04
N ILE A 93 -3.07 -8.95 7.57
CA ILE A 93 -2.66 -7.53 7.53
C ILE A 93 -1.47 -7.22 8.44
N ARG A 94 -1.30 -7.98 9.53
CA ARG A 94 -0.12 -7.88 10.41
C ARG A 94 1.15 -8.35 9.70
N ASN A 95 1.06 -9.43 8.93
CA ASN A 95 2.20 -9.95 8.16
C ASN A 95 2.60 -8.96 7.07
N LEU A 96 1.63 -8.44 6.32
CA LEU A 96 1.85 -7.41 5.29
C LEU A 96 2.55 -6.17 5.86
N ARG A 97 2.10 -5.68 7.03
CA ARG A 97 2.74 -4.55 7.71
C ARG A 97 4.19 -4.87 8.06
N THR A 98 4.43 -6.04 8.63
CA THR A 98 5.79 -6.47 9.03
C THR A 98 6.72 -6.53 7.82
N GLU A 99 6.26 -7.05 6.69
CA GLU A 99 7.03 -7.10 5.45
C GLU A 99 7.31 -5.70 4.89
N TYR A 100 6.31 -4.81 4.92
CA TYR A 100 6.46 -3.42 4.49
C TYR A 100 7.52 -2.68 5.32
N ASP A 101 7.48 -2.85 6.64
CA ASP A 101 8.39 -2.20 7.58
C ASP A 101 9.84 -2.71 7.39
N ARG A 102 10.02 -4.01 7.11
CA ARG A 102 11.33 -4.58 6.74
C ARG A 102 11.90 -3.94 5.48
N LEU A 103 11.10 -3.87 4.41
CA LEU A 103 11.52 -3.24 3.15
C LEU A 103 11.80 -1.74 3.28
N SER A 104 11.15 -1.07 4.23
CA SER A 104 11.40 0.36 4.50
C SER A 104 12.71 0.54 5.28
N THR A 105 12.92 -0.26 6.33
CA THR A 105 14.13 -0.20 7.15
C THR A 105 15.38 -0.60 6.37
N ASP A 106 15.31 -1.63 5.52
CA ASP A 106 16.45 -2.10 4.72
C ASP A 106 16.82 -1.09 3.61
N ALA A 107 15.83 -0.40 3.05
CA ALA A 107 16.08 0.68 2.09
C ALA A 107 16.79 1.87 2.75
N ASP A 108 16.36 2.27 3.94
CA ASP A 108 16.96 3.38 4.69
C ASP A 108 18.42 3.06 5.10
N ARG A 109 18.70 1.81 5.46
CA ARG A 109 20.06 1.33 5.81
C ARG A 109 21.00 1.24 4.60
N ALA A 110 20.48 0.93 3.42
CA ALA A 110 21.28 0.89 2.20
C ALA A 110 21.71 2.30 1.78
N MET A 111 20.81 3.29 1.89
CA MET A 111 21.10 4.68 1.56
C MET A 111 22.10 5.35 2.51
N THR A 112 22.17 4.93 3.78
CA THR A 112 23.11 5.50 4.77
C THR A 112 24.54 4.95 4.70
N ARG A 113 24.80 3.94 3.85
CA ARG A 113 26.13 3.32 3.66
C ARG A 113 26.85 3.73 2.37
N THR A 114 26.26 4.63 1.59
CA THR A 114 26.83 5.14 0.32
C THR A 114 27.28 6.58 0.53
#